data_AF-A0ABC9Y151-F1
#
_entry.id   AF-A0ABC9Y151-F1
#
_cell.length_a   1.000
_cell.length_b   1.000
_cell.length_c   1.000
_cell.angle_alpha   90.00
_cell.angle_beta   90.00
_cell.angle_gamma   90.00
#
_symmetry.space_group_name_H-M   'P 1'
#
loop_
_entity.id
_entity.type
_entity.pdbx_description
1 polymer ?
#
loop_
_entity_poly.entity_id
_entity_poly.type
_entity_poly.pdbx_seq_one_letter_code
_entity_poly.pdbx_strand_id
1 'polypeptide(L)'
;MEEELTESLWVRIKGRAGAGDIIVGVCYRPPDQGDRADEAFYRQIGAASHSQALVLMGDFNHPDICWRGNAAEHKQSRRFLECIDGNFVLLQMIEEPTRRGAMLDLVLTNKEGLVGDVKLKGSLGCSDHEMVEIKILMAARRVCSTLTTLDFRRAGFGLFRDLLGRIPWGKALEGRGAQDSCLIFKGCLLQAQERCIPTKRKSSKNTKRPPWMNKVLLGKVKHKKEAYRGWKQGQVAWEEYRETVRAARAQVRKAKAQIELNLARDVKDKKKSFYRYVSDKRRTRENVGPLRNETGDLVTQDREKAEVLNDFFASVFTSKCSSHTAQVTEGKGRDWENEESPTVGEDQV
;
A
#
# COMPACT_ATOMS: atom_id res chain seq x y z
N MET A 1 5.33 -14.24 27.45
CA MET A 1 5.10 -14.28 25.99
C MET A 1 4.33 -15.56 25.73
N GLU A 2 3.04 -15.46 25.41
CA GLU A 2 2.32 -16.61 24.86
C GLU A 2 2.85 -16.84 23.45
N GLU A 3 3.41 -18.03 23.19
CA GLU A 3 3.73 -18.44 21.82
C GLU A 3 2.44 -18.43 21.00
N GLU A 4 2.47 -17.71 19.88
CA GLU A 4 1.39 -17.72 18.91
C GLU A 4 1.40 -19.10 18.23
N LEU A 5 0.61 -20.05 18.76
CA LEU A 5 0.61 -21.45 18.33
C LEU A 5 0.04 -21.67 16.91
N THR A 6 -0.44 -20.63 16.25
CA THR A 6 -1.16 -20.71 14.98
C THR A 6 -0.78 -19.54 14.07
N GLU A 7 -0.49 -19.81 12.80
CA GLU A 7 -0.28 -18.75 11.81
C GLU A 7 -1.61 -18.38 11.13
N SER A 8 -2.33 -17.42 11.71
CA SER A 8 -3.61 -16.96 11.18
C SER A 8 -3.80 -15.44 11.26
N LEU A 9 -4.49 -14.88 10.27
CA LEU A 9 -4.89 -13.48 10.21
C LEU A 9 -6.39 -13.38 9.98
N TRP A 10 -7.08 -12.68 10.87
CA TRP A 10 -8.53 -12.50 10.82
C TRP A 10 -8.90 -11.04 10.61
N VAL A 11 -9.74 -10.76 9.62
CA VAL A 11 -10.21 -9.41 9.30
C VAL A 11 -11.73 -9.40 9.26
N ARG A 12 -12.34 -8.40 9.92
CA ARG A 12 -13.77 -8.12 9.80
C ARG A 12 -14.02 -7.04 8.75
N ILE A 13 -14.73 -7.39 7.69
CA ILE A 13 -15.15 -6.47 6.64
C ILE A 13 -16.59 -6.03 6.92
N LYS A 14 -16.76 -4.74 7.21
CA LYS A 14 -18.08 -4.18 7.54
C LYS A 14 -19.00 -4.08 6.31
N GLY A 15 -20.19 -4.65 6.42
CA GLY A 15 -21.24 -4.52 5.40
C GLY A 15 -21.96 -3.18 5.43
N ARG A 16 -22.89 -2.95 4.49
CA ARG A 16 -23.90 -1.89 4.62
C ARG A 16 -24.83 -2.20 5.81
N ALA A 17 -25.44 -1.17 6.40
CA ALA A 17 -26.47 -1.35 7.43
C ALA A 17 -27.53 -2.38 6.98
N GLY A 18 -27.72 -3.42 7.80
CA GLY A 18 -28.64 -4.53 7.53
C GLY A 18 -28.08 -5.69 6.68
N ALA A 19 -26.90 -5.55 6.07
CA ALA A 19 -26.32 -6.59 5.19
C ALA A 19 -25.41 -7.60 5.91
N GLY A 20 -25.12 -7.38 7.20
CA GLY A 20 -24.20 -8.20 7.99
C GLY A 20 -22.72 -7.91 7.72
N ASP A 21 -21.86 -8.23 8.68
CA ASP A 21 -20.40 -8.18 8.52
C ASP A 21 -19.88 -9.52 7.99
N ILE A 22 -18.75 -9.49 7.29
CA ILE A 22 -18.04 -10.71 6.83
C ILE A 22 -16.75 -10.85 7.62
N ILE A 23 -16.50 -12.04 8.13
CA ILE A 23 -15.20 -12.43 8.67
C ILE A 23 -14.39 -13.09 7.55
N VAL A 24 -13.17 -12.61 7.34
CA VAL A 24 -12.21 -13.21 6.41
C VAL A 24 -11.01 -13.68 7.21
N GLY A 25 -10.75 -14.99 7.18
CA GLY A 25 -9.58 -15.63 7.77
C GLY A 25 -8.59 -16.04 6.69
N VAL A 26 -7.31 -15.74 6.90
CA VAL A 26 -6.20 -16.31 6.12
C VAL A 26 -5.34 -17.13 7.06
N CYS A 27 -5.13 -18.41 6.74
CA CYS A 27 -4.45 -19.35 7.62
C CYS A 27 -3.32 -20.09 6.92
N TYR A 28 -2.28 -20.43 7.67
CA TYR A 28 -1.25 -21.36 7.25
C TYR A 28 -1.12 -22.45 8.32
N ARG A 29 -1.30 -23.71 7.92
CA ARG A 29 -1.05 -24.86 8.77
C ARG A 29 0.17 -25.60 8.22
N PRO A 30 1.31 -25.63 8.94
CA PRO A 30 2.48 -26.41 8.56
C PRO A 30 2.15 -27.90 8.39
N PRO A 31 2.84 -28.63 7.50
CA PRO A 31 2.58 -30.06 7.25
C PRO A 31 2.81 -30.94 8.49
N ASP A 32 3.78 -30.57 9.33
CA ASP A 32 4.21 -31.28 10.54
C ASP A 32 3.64 -30.68 11.84
N GLN A 33 2.54 -29.91 11.74
CA GLN A 33 1.89 -29.31 12.90
C GLN A 33 1.40 -30.38 13.89
N GLY A 34 1.70 -30.17 15.18
CA GLY A 34 1.31 -31.09 16.26
C GLY A 34 -0.13 -30.92 16.72
N ASP A 35 -0.68 -31.96 17.35
CA ASP A 35 -2.10 -32.03 17.76
C ASP A 35 -2.57 -30.84 18.61
N ARG A 36 -1.74 -30.32 19.52
CA ARG A 36 -2.08 -29.17 20.38
C ARG A 36 -2.29 -27.88 19.56
N ALA A 37 -1.47 -27.66 18.54
CA ALA A 37 -1.58 -26.51 17.65
C ALA A 37 -2.77 -26.66 16.71
N ASP A 38 -3.03 -27.87 16.18
CA ASP A 38 -4.24 -28.18 15.40
C ASP A 38 -5.51 -27.91 16.24
N GLU A 39 -5.53 -28.25 17.52
CA GLU A 39 -6.69 -27.97 18.40
C GLU A 39 -6.90 -26.48 18.68
N ALA A 40 -5.82 -25.71 18.86
CA ALA A 40 -5.91 -24.25 18.99
C ALA A 40 -6.43 -23.63 17.68
N PHE A 41 -5.96 -24.13 16.54
CA PHE A 41 -6.38 -23.72 15.22
C PHE A 41 -7.87 -24.00 14.97
N TYR A 42 -8.35 -25.21 15.28
CA TYR A 42 -9.77 -25.56 15.13
C TYR A 42 -10.67 -24.75 16.06
N ARG A 43 -10.20 -24.38 17.26
CA ARG A 43 -10.95 -23.46 18.14
C ARG A 43 -11.13 -22.07 17.52
N GLN A 44 -10.10 -21.54 16.84
CA GLN A 44 -10.22 -20.25 16.14
C GLN A 44 -11.22 -20.34 14.98
N ILE A 45 -11.13 -21.40 14.17
CA ILE A 45 -12.08 -21.64 13.07
C ILE A 45 -13.50 -21.79 13.59
N GLY A 46 -13.68 -22.57 14.66
CA GLY A 46 -14.98 -22.77 15.30
C GLY A 46 -15.56 -21.47 15.86
N ALA A 47 -14.75 -20.61 16.49
CA ALA A 47 -15.23 -19.30 16.93
C ALA A 47 -15.69 -18.43 15.74
N ALA A 48 -14.96 -18.48 14.61
CA ALA A 48 -15.29 -17.71 13.42
C ALA A 48 -16.50 -18.27 12.66
N SER A 49 -16.74 -19.59 12.66
CA SER A 49 -17.81 -20.25 11.91
C SER A 49 -19.21 -19.85 12.37
N HIS A 50 -19.36 -19.42 13.64
CA HIS A 50 -20.59 -18.87 14.19
C HIS A 50 -20.93 -17.46 13.66
N SER A 51 -20.06 -16.85 12.85
CA SER A 51 -20.34 -15.56 12.22
C SER A 51 -21.38 -15.69 11.11
N GLN A 52 -22.17 -14.65 10.86
CA GLN A 52 -23.19 -14.65 9.80
C GLN A 52 -22.64 -14.96 8.40
N ALA A 53 -21.40 -14.57 8.13
CA ALA A 53 -20.70 -14.85 6.89
C ALA A 53 -19.20 -14.99 7.18
N LEU A 54 -18.63 -16.13 6.79
CA LEU A 54 -17.23 -16.47 6.93
C LEU A 54 -16.65 -16.87 5.58
N VAL A 55 -15.47 -16.32 5.26
CA VAL A 55 -14.58 -16.85 4.22
C VAL A 55 -13.24 -17.15 4.86
N LEU A 56 -12.87 -18.42 4.89
CA LEU A 56 -11.59 -18.89 5.40
C LEU A 56 -10.76 -19.39 4.22
N MET A 57 -9.50 -18.96 4.10
CA MET A 57 -8.64 -19.37 3.00
C MET A 57 -7.19 -19.56 3.44
N GLY A 58 -6.43 -20.35 2.68
CA GLY A 58 -5.00 -20.51 2.93
C GLY A 58 -4.50 -21.91 2.64
N ASP A 59 -3.28 -22.20 3.06
CA ASP A 59 -2.64 -23.50 2.85
C ASP A 59 -2.71 -24.34 4.13
N PHE A 60 -3.42 -25.46 4.03
CA PHE A 60 -3.73 -26.35 5.16
C PHE A 60 -2.85 -27.61 5.18
N ASN A 61 -2.08 -27.87 4.12
CA ASN A 61 -1.17 -29.02 4.02
C ASN A 61 -1.82 -30.38 4.40
N HIS A 62 -3.04 -30.64 3.94
CA HIS A 62 -3.71 -31.95 4.05
C HIS A 62 -3.79 -32.66 2.68
N PRO A 63 -2.68 -33.24 2.18
CA PRO A 63 -2.59 -33.79 0.81
C PRO A 63 -3.46 -35.03 0.58
N ASP A 64 -3.77 -35.79 1.63
CA ASP A 64 -4.46 -37.08 1.59
C ASP A 64 -5.99 -36.97 1.67
N ILE A 65 -6.54 -35.75 1.74
CA ILE A 65 -7.98 -35.55 1.73
C ILE A 65 -8.54 -35.77 0.33
N CYS A 66 -9.42 -36.76 0.21
CA CYS A 66 -10.27 -36.97 -0.94
C CYS A 66 -11.59 -36.20 -0.77
N TRP A 67 -11.64 -34.99 -1.31
CA TRP A 67 -12.82 -34.12 -1.24
C TRP A 67 -14.07 -34.68 -1.96
N ARG A 68 -13.89 -35.50 -3.01
CA ARG A 68 -15.03 -36.16 -3.69
C ARG A 68 -15.64 -37.29 -2.86
N GLY A 69 -14.77 -38.04 -2.18
CA GLY A 69 -15.16 -39.21 -1.38
C GLY A 69 -15.41 -38.89 0.09
N ASN A 70 -15.22 -37.63 0.48
CA ASN A 70 -15.25 -37.16 1.87
C ASN A 70 -14.47 -38.06 2.84
N ALA A 71 -13.23 -38.39 2.48
CA ALA A 71 -12.40 -39.31 3.24
C ALA A 71 -10.94 -38.84 3.28
N ALA A 72 -10.21 -39.25 4.32
CA ALA A 72 -8.78 -39.01 4.44
C ALA A 72 -8.10 -40.22 5.08
N GLU A 73 -6.84 -40.48 4.73
CA GLU A 73 -6.09 -41.63 5.22
C GLU A 73 -5.51 -41.34 6.62
N HIS A 74 -4.87 -40.17 6.76
CA HIS A 74 -4.20 -39.77 7.98
C HIS A 74 -5.18 -39.26 9.04
N LYS A 75 -4.86 -39.54 10.31
CA LYS A 75 -5.68 -39.15 11.47
C LYS A 75 -5.89 -37.63 11.52
N GLN A 76 -4.86 -36.84 11.24
CA GLN A 76 -4.93 -35.37 11.30
C GLN A 76 -5.89 -34.81 10.25
N SER A 77 -5.76 -35.28 9.01
CA SER A 77 -6.64 -34.91 7.89
C SER A 77 -8.09 -35.35 8.11
N ARG A 78 -8.31 -36.53 8.72
CA ARG A 78 -9.66 -36.96 9.14
C ARG A 78 -10.26 -36.05 10.20
N ARG A 79 -9.50 -35.72 11.25
CA ARG A 79 -9.95 -34.77 12.29
C ARG A 79 -10.31 -33.42 11.69
N PHE A 80 -9.52 -32.93 10.74
CA PHE A 80 -9.82 -31.68 10.04
C PHE A 80 -11.15 -31.79 9.29
N LEU A 81 -11.31 -32.83 8.47
CA LEU A 81 -12.52 -33.07 7.68
C LEU A 81 -13.78 -33.18 8.56
N GLU A 82 -13.69 -33.93 9.67
CA GLU A 82 -14.76 -34.04 10.68
C GLU A 82 -15.12 -32.67 11.29
N CYS A 83 -14.12 -31.81 11.52
CA CYS A 83 -14.37 -30.47 12.04
C CYS A 83 -15.06 -29.56 11.01
N ILE A 84 -14.60 -29.60 9.75
CA ILE A 84 -15.16 -28.79 8.66
C ILE A 84 -16.60 -29.19 8.36
N ASP A 85 -16.87 -30.48 8.17
CA ASP A 85 -18.18 -30.98 7.74
C ASP A 85 -19.15 -31.15 8.91
N GLY A 86 -18.70 -31.76 10.01
CA GLY A 86 -19.55 -32.12 11.13
C GLY A 86 -19.80 -30.98 12.12
N ASN A 87 -18.74 -30.25 12.49
CA ASN A 87 -18.82 -29.26 13.56
C ASN A 87 -19.07 -27.84 13.06
N PHE A 88 -18.46 -27.45 11.94
CA PHE A 88 -18.45 -26.06 11.47
C PHE A 88 -19.32 -25.81 10.25
N VAL A 89 -19.74 -26.87 9.54
CA VAL A 89 -20.58 -26.84 8.32
C VAL A 89 -20.01 -25.85 7.30
N LEU A 90 -18.75 -26.08 6.94
CA LEU A 90 -18.00 -25.25 5.99
C LEU A 90 -17.92 -25.93 4.62
N LEU A 91 -18.21 -25.16 3.57
CA LEU A 91 -18.19 -25.61 2.18
C LEU A 91 -16.86 -25.30 1.53
N GLN A 92 -16.23 -26.31 0.93
CA GLN A 92 -15.04 -26.15 0.10
C GLN A 92 -15.43 -25.62 -1.29
N MET A 93 -14.77 -24.55 -1.72
CA MET A 93 -15.05 -23.85 -2.98
C MET A 93 -14.05 -24.17 -4.11
N ILE A 94 -12.93 -24.84 -3.80
CA ILE A 94 -11.93 -25.24 -4.79
C ILE A 94 -12.18 -26.68 -5.23
N GLU A 95 -12.26 -26.90 -6.54
CA GLU A 95 -12.48 -28.24 -7.13
C GLU A 95 -11.24 -28.79 -7.87
N GLU A 96 -10.22 -27.95 -8.08
CA GLU A 96 -9.01 -28.28 -8.82
C GLU A 96 -7.77 -28.28 -7.90
N PRO A 97 -6.79 -29.19 -8.14
CA PRO A 97 -5.53 -29.18 -7.42
C PRO A 97 -4.78 -27.85 -7.47
N THR A 98 -4.24 -27.43 -6.32
CA THR A 98 -3.51 -26.18 -6.18
C THR A 98 -2.00 -26.38 -6.15
N ARG A 99 -1.51 -27.61 -5.95
CA ARG A 99 -0.08 -27.95 -5.97
C ARG A 99 0.15 -29.38 -6.44
N ARG A 100 0.81 -29.55 -7.59
CA ARG A 100 1.29 -30.86 -8.11
C ARG A 100 0.26 -32.02 -8.05
N GLY A 101 -1.03 -31.73 -8.24
CA GLY A 101 -2.09 -32.74 -8.20
C GLY A 101 -2.79 -32.90 -6.84
N ALA A 102 -2.31 -32.24 -5.77
CA ALA A 102 -2.98 -32.16 -4.48
C ALA A 102 -3.72 -30.82 -4.29
N MET A 103 -4.83 -30.83 -3.54
CA MET A 103 -5.55 -29.65 -3.08
C MET A 103 -5.08 -29.30 -1.65
N LEU A 104 -4.11 -28.42 -1.55
CA LEU A 104 -3.56 -27.98 -0.25
C LEU A 104 -4.07 -26.60 0.15
N ASP A 105 -4.28 -25.73 -0.84
CA ASP A 105 -4.86 -24.43 -0.65
C ASP A 105 -6.37 -24.56 -0.71
N LEU A 106 -7.05 -24.17 0.38
CA LEU A 106 -8.48 -24.34 0.55
C LEU A 106 -9.17 -22.97 0.62
N VAL A 107 -10.42 -22.92 0.16
CA VAL A 107 -11.32 -21.77 0.38
C VAL A 107 -12.63 -22.31 0.93
N LEU A 108 -12.84 -22.08 2.22
CA LEU A 108 -13.97 -22.56 2.99
C LEU A 108 -14.94 -21.42 3.28
N THR A 109 -16.25 -21.68 3.16
CA THR A 109 -17.30 -20.70 3.47
C THR A 109 -18.46 -21.36 4.22
N ASN A 110 -19.05 -20.66 5.20
CA ASN A 110 -20.26 -21.15 5.88
C ASN A 110 -21.56 -20.76 5.16
N LYS A 111 -21.45 -20.04 4.05
CA LYS A 111 -22.59 -19.51 3.30
C LYS A 111 -22.44 -19.76 1.82
N GLU A 112 -23.42 -20.46 1.24
CA GLU A 112 -23.55 -20.67 -0.19
C GLU A 112 -23.72 -19.33 -0.93
N GLY A 113 -23.09 -19.23 -2.10
CA GLY A 113 -23.13 -18.02 -2.93
C GLY A 113 -22.35 -16.82 -2.39
N LEU A 114 -21.69 -16.92 -1.22
CA LEU A 114 -20.82 -15.86 -0.70
C LEU A 114 -19.53 -15.73 -1.52
N VAL A 115 -18.96 -16.86 -1.92
CA VAL A 115 -17.77 -16.96 -2.75
C VAL A 115 -18.18 -17.42 -4.15
N GLY A 116 -17.68 -16.75 -5.19
CA GLY A 116 -17.92 -17.14 -6.57
C GLY A 116 -16.72 -16.85 -7.48
N ASP A 117 -16.82 -17.30 -8.73
CA ASP A 117 -15.79 -17.12 -9.77
C ASP A 117 -14.39 -17.57 -9.35
N VAL A 118 -14.30 -18.74 -8.69
CA VAL A 118 -13.04 -19.36 -8.26
C VAL A 118 -12.23 -19.73 -9.50
N LYS A 119 -11.00 -19.20 -9.60
CA LYS A 119 -10.14 -19.35 -10.77
C LYS A 119 -8.70 -19.60 -10.36
N LEU A 120 -8.07 -20.62 -10.94
CA LEU A 120 -6.64 -20.82 -10.84
C LEU A 120 -5.89 -20.04 -11.92
N LYS A 121 -4.95 -19.18 -11.53
CA LYS A 121 -4.19 -18.27 -12.41
C LYS A 121 -2.74 -18.70 -12.64
N GLY A 122 -2.40 -19.93 -12.26
CA GLY A 122 -1.07 -20.52 -12.34
C GLY A 122 -0.12 -19.98 -11.27
N SER A 123 1.12 -20.46 -11.29
CA SER A 123 2.11 -20.15 -10.26
C SER A 123 2.46 -18.65 -10.15
N LEU A 124 2.50 -18.13 -8.92
CA LEU A 124 3.09 -16.82 -8.64
C LEU A 124 4.61 -16.96 -8.45
N GLY A 125 5.39 -16.36 -9.35
CA GLY A 125 6.85 -16.47 -9.26
C GLY A 125 7.31 -17.93 -9.32
N CYS A 126 8.36 -18.31 -8.60
CA CYS A 126 8.84 -19.69 -8.61
C CYS A 126 8.04 -20.64 -7.69
N SER A 127 6.89 -20.19 -7.17
CA SER A 127 6.03 -21.03 -6.35
C SER A 127 5.59 -22.27 -7.12
N ASP A 128 5.55 -23.40 -6.43
CA ASP A 128 4.93 -24.63 -6.89
C ASP A 128 3.41 -24.68 -6.59
N HIS A 129 2.88 -23.69 -5.86
CA HIS A 129 1.44 -23.47 -5.68
C HIS A 129 0.86 -22.61 -6.82
N GLU A 130 -0.37 -22.95 -7.23
CA GLU A 130 -1.19 -22.17 -8.14
C GLU A 130 -1.89 -21.03 -7.41
N MET A 131 -1.94 -19.85 -8.04
CA MET A 131 -2.67 -18.71 -7.50
C MET A 131 -4.18 -18.96 -7.60
N VAL A 132 -4.86 -18.94 -6.46
CA VAL A 132 -6.32 -18.95 -6.38
C VAL A 132 -6.83 -17.51 -6.43
N GLU A 133 -7.72 -17.20 -7.38
CA GLU A 133 -8.51 -15.97 -7.41
C GLU A 133 -9.96 -16.30 -7.09
N ILE A 134 -10.52 -15.56 -6.13
CA ILE A 134 -11.93 -15.68 -5.73
C ILE A 134 -12.61 -14.32 -5.77
N LYS A 135 -13.93 -14.31 -5.92
CA LYS A 135 -14.77 -13.12 -5.70
C LYS A 135 -15.66 -13.35 -4.49
N ILE A 136 -15.50 -12.50 -3.48
CA ILE A 136 -16.40 -12.44 -2.33
C ILE A 136 -17.54 -11.48 -2.69
N LEU A 137 -18.76 -12.00 -2.76
CA LEU A 137 -19.96 -11.26 -3.11
C LEU A 137 -20.54 -10.61 -1.87
N MET A 138 -20.43 -9.29 -1.77
CA MET A 138 -20.96 -8.54 -0.64
C MET A 138 -21.52 -7.18 -1.01
N ALA A 139 -22.59 -6.78 -0.33
CA ALA A 139 -23.11 -5.42 -0.37
C ALA A 139 -22.29 -4.51 0.56
N ALA A 140 -21.05 -4.23 0.18
CA ALA A 140 -20.18 -3.33 0.94
C ALA A 140 -20.53 -1.86 0.68
N ARG A 141 -20.49 -1.02 1.73
CA ARG A 141 -20.35 0.42 1.54
C ARG A 141 -18.94 0.64 1.00
N ARG A 142 -18.82 0.90 -0.30
CA ARG A 142 -17.57 1.36 -0.88
C ARG A 142 -17.24 2.72 -0.27
N VAL A 143 -16.43 2.73 0.78
CA VAL A 143 -15.70 3.94 1.20
C VAL A 143 -14.66 4.17 0.12
N CYS A 144 -15.12 4.73 -1.01
CA CYS A 144 -14.19 5.33 -1.95
C CYS A 144 -13.64 6.53 -1.18
N SER A 145 -12.40 6.42 -0.70
CA SER A 145 -11.65 7.61 -0.31
C SER A 145 -11.52 8.44 -1.58
N THR A 146 -12.54 9.26 -1.83
CA THR A 146 -12.51 10.30 -2.85
C THR A 146 -11.64 11.39 -2.26
N LEU A 147 -10.34 11.09 -2.14
CA LEU A 147 -9.32 12.06 -1.80
C LEU A 147 -9.37 13.11 -2.90
N THR A 148 -10.04 14.22 -2.61
CA THR A 148 -9.99 15.42 -3.40
C THR A 148 -8.65 16.07 -3.14
N THR A 149 -7.95 16.42 -4.21
CA THR A 149 -6.69 17.17 -4.13
C THR A 149 -6.80 18.37 -5.05
N LEU A 150 -6.18 19.48 -4.67
CA LEU A 150 -6.10 20.66 -5.53
C LEU A 150 -5.43 20.32 -6.87
N ASP A 151 -6.02 20.81 -7.96
CA ASP A 151 -5.47 20.63 -9.30
C ASP A 151 -4.67 21.86 -9.75
N PHE A 152 -3.44 21.97 -9.24
CA PHE A 152 -2.52 23.07 -9.57
C PHE A 152 -2.21 23.20 -11.07
N ARG A 153 -2.49 22.18 -11.89
CA ARG A 153 -2.35 22.28 -13.35
C ARG A 153 -3.41 23.17 -14.00
N ARG A 154 -4.58 23.28 -13.35
CA ARG A 154 -5.71 24.09 -13.80
C ARG A 154 -5.89 25.33 -12.92
N ALA A 155 -4.91 25.64 -12.09
CA ALA A 155 -4.95 26.81 -11.22
C ALA A 155 -4.90 28.10 -12.04
N GLY A 156 -5.84 29.01 -11.77
CA GLY A 156 -5.82 30.37 -12.31
C GLY A 156 -4.82 31.23 -11.53
N PHE A 157 -3.51 31.05 -11.76
CA PHE A 157 -2.47 31.78 -11.02
C PHE A 157 -2.54 33.30 -11.19
N GLY A 158 -3.07 33.79 -12.32
CA GLY A 158 -3.34 35.23 -12.52
C GLY A 158 -4.38 35.75 -11.52
N LEU A 159 -5.58 35.14 -11.51
CA LEU A 159 -6.64 35.48 -10.56
C LEU A 159 -6.20 35.32 -9.10
N PHE A 160 -5.41 34.28 -8.81
CA PHE A 160 -4.87 34.04 -7.48
C PHE A 160 -3.97 35.18 -7.00
N ARG A 161 -3.11 35.69 -7.89
CA ARG A 161 -2.25 36.85 -7.62
C ARG A 161 -3.07 38.12 -7.44
N ASP A 162 -4.07 38.34 -8.28
CA ASP A 162 -4.93 39.53 -8.21
C ASP A 162 -5.73 39.57 -6.91
N LEU A 163 -6.30 38.45 -6.47
CA LEU A 163 -7.04 38.37 -5.22
C LEU A 163 -6.16 38.67 -4.01
N LEU A 164 -4.92 38.18 -3.99
CA LEU A 164 -3.98 38.47 -2.90
C LEU A 164 -3.41 39.88 -2.98
N GLY A 165 -3.20 40.42 -4.18
CA GLY A 165 -2.68 41.77 -4.41
C GLY A 165 -3.69 42.87 -4.06
N ARG A 166 -5.00 42.58 -4.13
CA ARG A 166 -6.08 43.53 -3.77
C ARG A 166 -6.30 43.68 -2.27
N ILE A 167 -5.71 42.81 -1.45
CA ILE A 167 -5.87 42.88 0.00
C ILE A 167 -5.01 44.03 0.52
N PRO A 168 -5.57 44.99 1.26
CA PRO A 168 -4.81 46.08 1.85
C PRO A 168 -4.04 45.56 3.08
N TRP A 169 -2.96 44.81 2.85
CA TRP A 169 -2.17 44.13 3.88
C TRP A 169 -1.70 45.07 4.99
N GLY A 170 -1.33 46.30 4.64
CA GLY A 170 -0.95 47.33 5.61
C GLY A 170 -2.00 47.55 6.68
N LYS A 171 -3.29 47.66 6.31
CA LYS A 171 -4.40 47.83 7.26
C LYS A 171 -4.84 46.50 7.89
N ALA A 172 -4.78 45.41 7.13
CA ALA A 172 -5.23 44.10 7.59
C ALA A 172 -4.36 43.56 8.75
N LEU A 173 -3.07 43.90 8.73
CA LEU A 173 -2.06 43.44 9.68
C LEU A 173 -1.67 44.52 10.71
N GLU A 174 -2.21 45.74 10.59
CA GLU A 174 -1.90 46.86 11.48
C GLU A 174 -2.24 46.54 12.94
N GLY A 175 -1.30 46.80 13.85
CA GLY A 175 -1.49 46.61 15.29
C GLY A 175 -1.63 45.15 15.74
N ARG A 176 -1.35 44.18 14.86
CA ARG A 176 -1.46 42.74 15.17
C ARG A 176 -0.11 42.10 15.45
N GLY A 177 -0.09 41.11 16.34
CA GLY A 177 1.08 40.27 16.57
C GLY A 177 1.40 39.37 15.37
N ALA A 178 2.59 38.77 15.36
CA ALA A 178 3.04 37.87 14.29
C ALA A 178 2.10 36.67 14.09
N GLN A 179 1.59 36.10 15.19
CA GLN A 179 0.69 34.96 15.15
C GLN A 179 -0.65 35.31 14.49
N ASP A 180 -1.29 36.40 14.93
CA ASP A 180 -2.57 36.86 14.38
C ASP A 180 -2.42 37.26 12.91
N SER A 181 -1.31 37.91 12.58
CA SER A 181 -0.98 38.28 11.20
C SER A 181 -0.82 37.06 10.30
N CYS A 182 -0.15 36.01 10.79
CA CYS A 182 0.01 34.74 10.06
C CYS A 182 -1.33 34.02 9.85
N LEU A 183 -2.21 34.02 10.86
CA LEU A 183 -3.55 33.43 10.75
C LEU A 183 -4.41 34.16 9.71
N ILE A 184 -4.37 35.49 9.69
CA ILE A 184 -5.09 36.31 8.70
C ILE A 184 -4.55 36.05 7.30
N PHE A 185 -3.22 36.07 7.14
CA PHE A 185 -2.58 35.74 5.87
C PHE A 185 -2.98 34.35 5.36
N LYS A 186 -2.90 33.33 6.23
CA LYS A 186 -3.30 31.96 5.90
C LYS A 186 -4.77 31.89 5.52
N GLY A 187 -5.65 32.59 6.23
CA GLY A 187 -7.07 32.67 5.91
C GLY A 187 -7.32 33.23 4.51
N CYS A 188 -6.74 34.38 4.20
CA CYS A 188 -6.81 35.01 2.89
C CYS A 188 -6.23 34.13 1.77
N LEU A 189 -5.10 33.47 2.03
CA LEU A 189 -4.46 32.54 1.10
C LEU A 189 -5.35 31.34 0.78
N LEU A 190 -5.97 30.74 1.79
CA LEU A 190 -6.87 29.60 1.63
C LEU A 190 -8.16 29.99 0.90
N GLN A 191 -8.71 31.18 1.18
CA GLN A 191 -9.87 31.70 0.44
C GLN A 191 -9.56 31.95 -1.03
N ALA A 192 -8.41 32.55 -1.34
CA ALA A 192 -7.97 32.73 -2.72
C ALA A 192 -7.74 31.37 -3.40
N GLN A 193 -7.20 30.39 -2.67
CA GLN A 193 -6.89 29.05 -3.17
C GLN A 193 -8.17 28.31 -3.58
N GLU A 194 -9.20 28.38 -2.74
CA GLU A 194 -10.49 27.75 -3.00
C GLU A 194 -11.18 28.32 -4.25
N ARG A 195 -11.05 29.63 -4.49
CA ARG A 195 -11.63 30.30 -5.65
C ARG A 195 -10.86 30.07 -6.95
N CYS A 196 -9.53 29.92 -6.87
CA CYS A 196 -8.66 29.89 -8.05
C CYS A 196 -8.19 28.50 -8.46
N ILE A 197 -8.21 27.53 -7.55
CA ILE A 197 -7.64 26.20 -7.77
C ILE A 197 -8.76 25.16 -7.66
N PRO A 198 -9.24 24.62 -8.80
CA PRO A 198 -10.29 23.61 -8.75
C PRO A 198 -9.77 22.33 -8.06
N THR A 199 -10.67 21.62 -7.41
CA THR A 199 -10.36 20.30 -6.85
C THR A 199 -10.51 19.23 -7.92
N LYS A 200 -9.62 18.24 -7.91
CA LYS A 200 -9.76 17.01 -8.69
C LYS A 200 -9.92 15.82 -7.76
N ARG A 201 -10.76 14.88 -8.17
CA ARG A 201 -10.84 13.57 -7.52
C ARG A 201 -9.59 12.77 -7.88
N LYS A 202 -8.85 12.28 -6.88
CA LYS A 202 -7.90 11.19 -7.13
C LYS A 202 -8.71 9.94 -7.42
N SER A 203 -8.84 9.60 -8.70
CA SER A 203 -9.31 8.27 -9.06
C SER A 203 -8.23 7.26 -8.69
N SER A 204 -8.54 6.33 -7.79
CA SER A 204 -7.71 5.14 -7.55
C SER A 204 -7.53 4.26 -8.80
N LYS A 205 -8.35 4.48 -9.84
CA LYS A 205 -8.39 3.69 -11.08
C LYS A 205 -7.22 3.90 -12.04
N ASN A 206 -6.38 4.90 -11.84
CA ASN A 206 -5.14 5.00 -12.60
C ASN A 206 -4.04 4.27 -11.83
N THR A 207 -4.08 2.93 -11.87
CA THR A 207 -2.89 2.13 -11.67
C THR A 207 -1.90 2.56 -12.75
N LYS A 208 -1.09 3.57 -12.43
CA LYS A 208 0.01 4.01 -13.29
C LYS A 208 0.78 2.75 -13.63
N ARG A 209 0.84 2.44 -14.93
CA ARG A 209 1.67 1.32 -15.38
C ARG A 209 3.06 1.53 -14.81
N PRO A 210 3.68 0.49 -14.23
CA PRO A 210 5.03 0.61 -13.73
C PRO A 210 5.94 1.18 -14.84
N PRO A 211 6.92 2.03 -14.52
CA PRO A 211 7.77 2.66 -15.54
C PRO A 211 8.44 1.66 -16.50
N TRP A 212 8.72 0.44 -16.03
CA TRP A 212 9.33 -0.64 -16.81
C TRP A 212 8.35 -1.36 -17.74
N MET A 213 7.04 -1.13 -17.63
CA MET A 213 6.03 -1.89 -18.36
C MET A 213 5.66 -1.22 -19.69
N ASN A 214 6.40 -1.56 -20.74
CA ASN A 214 6.12 -1.14 -22.11
C ASN A 214 5.14 -2.10 -22.84
N LYS A 215 4.69 -1.73 -24.06
CA LYS A 215 3.75 -2.54 -24.86
C LYS A 215 4.28 -3.93 -25.18
N VAL A 216 5.59 -4.06 -25.45
CA VAL A 216 6.25 -5.33 -25.79
C VAL A 216 6.21 -6.30 -24.60
N LEU A 217 6.59 -5.84 -23.41
CA LEU A 217 6.56 -6.64 -22.19
C LEU A 217 5.13 -7.02 -21.82
N LEU A 218 4.16 -6.13 -22.04
CA LEU A 218 2.76 -6.46 -21.84
C LEU A 218 2.31 -7.60 -22.76
N GLY A 219 2.75 -7.61 -24.02
CA GLY A 219 2.55 -8.72 -24.95
C GLY A 219 3.12 -10.03 -24.41
N LYS A 220 4.36 -10.02 -23.90
CA LYS A 220 4.98 -11.20 -23.28
C LYS A 220 4.24 -11.70 -22.04
N VAL A 221 3.73 -10.80 -21.21
CA VAL A 221 2.90 -11.15 -20.04
C VAL A 221 1.57 -11.78 -20.46
N LYS A 222 0.95 -11.29 -21.55
CA LYS A 222 -0.26 -11.89 -22.12
C LYS A 222 0.02 -13.27 -22.71
N HIS A 223 1.08 -13.41 -23.50
CA HIS A 223 1.51 -14.68 -24.06
C HIS A 223 1.79 -15.72 -22.96
N LYS A 224 2.42 -15.32 -21.85
CA LYS A 224 2.57 -16.18 -20.66
C LYS A 224 1.23 -16.69 -20.11
N LYS A 225 0.19 -15.83 -20.09
CA LYS A 225 -1.15 -16.22 -19.64
C LYS A 225 -1.86 -17.13 -20.65
N GLU A 226 -1.63 -16.93 -21.95
CA GLU A 226 -2.14 -17.80 -23.01
C GLU A 226 -1.49 -19.18 -22.95
N ALA A 227 -0.17 -19.25 -22.84
CA ALA A 227 0.57 -20.50 -22.66
C ALA A 227 0.11 -21.28 -21.42
N TYR A 228 -0.18 -20.60 -20.31
CA TYR A 228 -0.78 -21.25 -19.13
C TYR A 228 -2.14 -21.88 -19.42
N ARG A 229 -3.03 -21.17 -20.13
CA ARG A 229 -4.35 -21.72 -20.52
C ARG A 229 -4.20 -22.91 -21.46
N GLY A 230 -3.30 -22.80 -22.45
CA GLY A 230 -3.00 -23.90 -23.38
C GLY A 230 -2.45 -25.11 -22.64
N TRP A 231 -1.55 -24.92 -21.67
CA TRP A 231 -1.00 -26.01 -20.86
C TRP A 231 -2.08 -26.70 -20.02
N LYS A 232 -2.94 -25.94 -19.32
CA LYS A 232 -4.06 -26.52 -18.54
C LYS A 232 -5.05 -27.27 -19.43
N GLN A 233 -5.18 -26.89 -20.71
CA GLN A 233 -6.03 -27.57 -21.69
C GLN A 233 -5.32 -28.73 -22.43
N GLY A 234 -4.07 -29.04 -22.08
CA GLY A 234 -3.26 -30.07 -22.75
C GLY A 234 -2.81 -29.71 -24.18
N GLN A 235 -2.99 -28.46 -24.61
CA GLN A 235 -2.61 -27.96 -25.93
C GLN A 235 -1.14 -27.56 -26.02
N VAL A 236 -0.51 -27.28 -24.88
CA VAL A 236 0.89 -26.81 -24.78
C VAL A 236 1.64 -27.72 -23.82
N ALA A 237 2.83 -28.19 -24.22
CA ALA A 237 3.68 -29.00 -23.37
C ALA A 237 4.16 -28.21 -22.14
N TRP A 238 4.40 -28.91 -21.02
CA TRP A 238 4.89 -28.28 -19.80
C TRP A 238 6.22 -27.53 -20.03
N GLU A 239 7.11 -28.11 -20.84
CA GLU A 239 8.42 -27.56 -21.19
C GLU A 239 8.29 -26.21 -21.90
N GLU A 240 7.40 -26.12 -22.90
CA GLU A 240 7.14 -24.91 -23.67
C GLU A 240 6.53 -23.79 -22.80
N TYR A 241 5.56 -24.16 -21.95
CA TYR A 241 5.01 -23.22 -20.97
C TYR A 241 6.10 -22.72 -20.00
N ARG A 242 6.93 -23.62 -19.47
CA ARG A 242 8.01 -23.29 -18.54
C ARG A 242 9.04 -22.35 -19.17
N GLU A 243 9.40 -22.57 -20.43
CA GLU A 243 10.29 -21.69 -21.19
C GLU A 243 9.69 -20.31 -21.40
N THR A 244 8.41 -20.24 -21.79
CA THR A 244 7.66 -18.98 -21.94
C THR A 244 7.65 -18.18 -20.65
N VAL A 245 7.42 -18.85 -19.51
CA VAL A 245 7.47 -18.23 -18.18
C VAL A 245 8.86 -17.69 -17.86
N ARG A 246 9.92 -18.47 -18.10
CA ARG A 246 11.32 -18.06 -17.86
C ARG A 246 11.70 -16.85 -18.72
N ALA A 247 11.38 -16.90 -20.01
CA ALA A 247 11.65 -15.82 -20.96
C ALA A 247 10.94 -14.52 -20.57
N ALA A 248 9.64 -14.58 -20.24
CA ALA A 248 8.88 -13.42 -19.80
C ALA A 248 9.49 -12.80 -18.52
N ARG A 249 9.90 -13.63 -17.54
CA ARG A 249 10.54 -13.16 -16.31
C ARG A 249 11.90 -12.51 -16.56
N ALA A 250 12.74 -13.12 -17.39
CA ALA A 250 14.05 -12.57 -17.73
C ALA A 250 13.92 -11.16 -18.34
N GLN A 251 12.94 -10.98 -19.23
CA GLN A 251 12.68 -9.70 -19.88
C GLN A 251 12.14 -8.64 -18.91
N VAL A 252 11.24 -9.01 -18.00
CA VAL A 252 10.77 -8.09 -16.94
C VAL A 252 11.93 -7.69 -16.02
N ARG A 253 12.80 -8.63 -15.64
CA ARG A 253 14.00 -8.34 -14.84
C ARG A 253 14.94 -7.37 -15.57
N LYS A 254 15.24 -7.65 -16.84
CA LYS A 254 16.09 -6.80 -17.69
C LYS A 254 15.51 -5.38 -17.80
N ALA A 255 14.20 -5.24 -17.99
CA ALA A 255 13.56 -3.94 -18.10
C ALA A 255 13.60 -3.14 -16.79
N LYS A 256 13.43 -3.79 -15.64
CA LYS A 256 13.58 -3.16 -14.32
C LYS A 256 15.02 -2.67 -14.11
N ALA A 257 15.99 -3.55 -14.33
CA ALA A 257 17.42 -3.24 -14.19
C ALA A 257 17.85 -2.09 -15.11
N GLN A 258 17.34 -2.05 -16.34
CA GLN A 258 17.65 -0.95 -17.28
C GLN A 258 17.14 0.40 -16.78
N ILE A 259 15.96 0.45 -16.16
CA ILE A 259 15.44 1.70 -15.58
C ILE A 259 16.29 2.14 -14.39
N GLU A 260 16.66 1.21 -13.52
CA GLU A 260 17.53 1.50 -12.37
C GLU A 260 18.91 2.00 -12.82
N LEU A 261 19.48 1.39 -13.87
CA LEU A 261 20.73 1.81 -14.47
C LEU A 261 20.64 3.21 -15.10
N ASN A 262 19.55 3.50 -15.81
CA ASN A 262 19.32 4.83 -16.37
C ASN A 262 19.17 5.89 -15.27
N LEU A 263 18.47 5.57 -14.18
CA LEU A 263 18.33 6.47 -13.02
C LEU A 263 19.67 6.73 -12.33
N ALA A 264 20.51 5.71 -12.20
CA ALA A 264 21.84 5.84 -11.62
C ALA A 264 22.78 6.68 -12.50
N ARG A 265 22.76 6.47 -13.82
CA ARG A 265 23.58 7.24 -14.77
C ARG A 265 23.19 8.71 -14.80
N ASP A 266 21.89 8.99 -14.83
CA ASP A 266 21.37 10.35 -14.95
C ASP A 266 21.28 11.07 -13.59
N VAL A 267 21.85 10.53 -12.51
CA VAL A 267 21.70 11.08 -11.15
C VAL A 267 22.29 12.49 -11.03
N LYS A 268 23.40 12.77 -11.73
CA LYS A 268 24.06 14.08 -11.70
C LYS A 268 23.15 15.18 -12.25
N ASP A 269 22.49 14.90 -13.38
CA ASP A 269 21.62 15.86 -14.06
C ASP A 269 20.19 15.88 -13.51
N LYS A 270 19.69 14.73 -13.01
CA LYS A 270 18.28 14.53 -12.62
C LYS A 270 18.14 13.91 -11.23
N LYS A 271 18.79 14.52 -10.23
CA LYS A 271 18.74 14.13 -8.80
C LYS A 271 17.30 13.83 -8.32
N LYS A 272 16.33 14.67 -8.66
CA LYS A 272 14.93 14.54 -8.22
C LYS A 272 14.26 13.22 -8.65
N SER A 273 14.55 12.71 -9.85
CA SER A 273 13.96 11.43 -10.29
C SER A 273 14.54 10.23 -9.57
N PHE A 274 15.83 10.27 -9.24
CA PHE A 274 16.51 9.23 -8.49
C PHE A 274 15.99 9.17 -7.05
N TYR A 275 15.98 10.29 -6.32
CA TYR A 275 15.47 10.33 -4.94
C TYR A 275 13.98 9.98 -4.86
N ARG A 276 13.18 10.37 -5.86
CA ARG A 276 11.77 9.92 -5.96
C ARG A 276 11.67 8.40 -6.13
N TYR A 277 12.53 7.78 -6.94
CA TYR A 277 12.55 6.32 -7.08
C TYR A 277 12.92 5.65 -5.76
N VAL A 278 13.95 6.14 -5.07
CA VAL A 278 14.38 5.64 -3.76
C VAL A 278 13.25 5.78 -2.74
N SER A 279 12.60 6.95 -2.65
CA SER A 279 11.49 7.17 -1.72
C SER A 279 10.29 6.25 -2.01
N ASP A 280 9.99 5.99 -3.28
CA ASP A 280 8.91 5.06 -3.68
C ASP A 280 9.23 3.59 -3.32
N LYS A 281 10.51 3.25 -3.10
CA LYS A 281 10.96 1.90 -2.71
C LYS A 281 11.11 1.71 -1.21
N ARG A 282 11.23 2.79 -0.43
CA ARG A 282 11.29 2.70 1.03
C ARG A 282 9.94 2.21 1.55
N ARG A 283 9.97 1.13 2.35
CA ARG A 283 8.77 0.52 2.98
C ARG A 283 8.16 1.43 4.05
N THR A 284 9.02 2.16 4.75
CA THR A 284 8.66 3.17 5.74
C THR A 284 8.74 4.55 5.10
N ARG A 285 7.70 5.35 5.29
CA ARG A 285 7.86 6.80 5.19
C ARG A 285 8.56 7.19 6.49
N GLU A 286 9.81 7.62 6.40
CA GLU A 286 10.47 8.25 7.54
C GLU A 286 9.65 9.48 7.90
N ASN A 287 8.87 9.37 8.97
CA ASN A 287 8.41 10.53 9.70
C ASN A 287 9.63 11.14 10.38
N VAL A 288 9.56 12.43 10.71
CA VAL A 288 10.61 13.06 11.52
C VAL A 288 10.80 12.22 12.79
N GLY A 289 12.03 11.72 12.97
CA GLY A 289 12.40 10.90 14.12
C GLY A 289 12.20 11.66 15.44
N PRO A 290 12.34 11.00 16.59
CA PRO A 290 12.33 11.69 17.86
C PRO A 290 13.41 12.78 17.89
N LEU A 291 13.06 13.98 18.33
CA LEU A 291 14.00 15.10 18.45
C LEU A 291 14.41 15.24 19.92
N ARG A 292 15.57 15.84 20.19
CA ARG A 292 15.92 16.29 21.55
C ARG A 292 15.54 17.76 21.67
N ASN A 293 14.81 18.10 22.73
CA ASN A 293 14.58 19.49 23.09
C ASN A 293 15.81 20.07 23.82
N GLU A 294 15.74 21.35 24.18
CA GLU A 294 16.82 22.05 24.89
C GLU A 294 17.11 21.46 26.28
N THR A 295 16.13 20.81 26.92
CA THR A 295 16.32 20.11 28.21
C THR A 295 16.95 18.72 28.06
N GLY A 296 17.18 18.26 26.83
CA GLY A 296 17.79 16.96 26.52
C GLY A 296 16.81 15.79 26.44
N ASP A 297 15.51 16.04 26.64
CA ASP A 297 14.44 15.05 26.62
C ASP A 297 14.07 14.64 25.19
N LEU A 298 13.63 13.39 25.05
CA LEU A 298 13.27 12.82 23.75
C LEU A 298 11.79 13.12 23.39
N VAL A 299 11.61 13.94 22.37
CA VAL A 299 10.31 14.40 21.88
C VAL A 299 9.80 13.50 20.77
N THR A 300 8.65 12.84 20.99
CA THR A 300 8.08 11.87 20.05
C THR A 300 6.79 12.34 19.38
N GLN A 301 6.07 13.30 19.96
CA GLN A 301 4.83 13.85 19.39
C GLN A 301 5.09 14.88 18.29
N ASP A 302 4.30 14.85 17.22
CA ASP A 302 4.51 15.72 16.04
C ASP A 302 4.39 17.21 16.35
N ARG A 303 3.52 17.59 17.30
CA ARG A 303 3.36 18.98 17.72
C ARG A 303 4.61 19.49 18.44
N GLU A 304 5.07 18.75 19.43
CA GLU A 304 6.25 19.09 20.23
C GLU A 304 7.51 19.12 19.35
N LYS A 305 7.64 18.20 18.38
CA LYS A 305 8.73 18.24 17.39
C LYS A 305 8.72 19.54 16.58
N ALA A 306 7.54 20.02 16.18
CA ALA A 306 7.40 21.28 15.45
C ALA A 306 7.78 22.49 16.32
N GLU A 307 7.42 22.45 17.60
CA GLU A 307 7.81 23.49 18.59
C GLU A 307 9.34 23.52 18.77
N VAL A 308 9.99 22.37 18.99
CA VAL A 308 11.47 22.28 19.11
C VAL A 308 12.18 22.83 17.87
N LEU A 309 11.70 22.49 16.66
CA LEU A 309 12.27 23.03 15.43
C LEU A 309 12.05 24.55 15.33
N ASN A 310 10.86 25.02 15.70
CA ASN A 310 10.53 26.45 15.67
C ASN A 310 11.42 27.25 16.64
N ASP A 311 11.66 26.74 17.84
CA ASP A 311 12.52 27.38 18.84
C ASP A 311 13.96 27.47 18.36
N PHE A 312 14.47 26.39 17.74
CA PHE A 312 15.77 26.41 17.08
C PHE A 312 15.83 27.44 15.94
N PHE A 313 14.82 27.51 15.07
CA PHE A 313 14.80 28.49 13.99
C PHE A 313 14.69 29.93 14.51
N ALA A 314 13.97 30.15 15.61
CA ALA A 314 13.89 31.44 16.27
C ALA A 314 15.23 31.85 16.90
N SER A 315 15.97 30.90 17.50
CA SER A 315 17.25 31.19 18.17
C SER A 315 18.37 31.57 17.19
N VAL A 316 18.37 31.01 15.98
CA VAL A 316 19.32 31.38 14.91
C VAL A 316 18.88 32.61 14.11
N PHE A 317 17.67 33.14 14.35
CA PHE A 317 17.17 34.32 13.66
C PHE A 317 17.88 35.57 14.19
N THR A 318 18.82 36.09 13.42
CA THR A 318 19.51 37.33 13.76
C THR A 318 18.58 38.52 13.54
N SER A 319 18.15 39.14 14.65
CA SER A 319 17.52 40.46 14.64
C SER A 319 18.51 41.51 14.09
N LYS A 320 18.53 41.71 12.77
CA LYS A 320 19.02 42.98 12.19
C LYS A 320 17.93 44.03 12.31
N CYS A 321 17.59 44.38 13.55
CA CYS A 321 16.88 45.61 13.87
C CYS A 321 17.86 46.56 14.57
N SER A 322 18.83 47.11 13.81
CA SER A 322 19.24 48.48 14.09
C SER A 322 18.49 49.36 13.10
N SER A 323 17.77 50.33 13.64
CA SER A 323 16.95 51.33 12.95
C SER A 323 17.63 51.96 11.73
N HIS A 324 17.44 51.38 10.56
CA HIS A 324 17.55 52.09 9.30
C HIS A 324 16.32 51.78 8.47
N THR A 325 15.54 52.82 8.23
CA THR A 325 14.45 52.88 7.27
C THR A 325 14.99 52.46 5.90
N ALA A 326 14.94 51.17 5.57
CA ALA A 326 15.29 50.69 4.25
C ALA A 326 14.15 51.06 3.31
N GLN A 327 14.35 52.14 2.53
CA GLN A 327 13.52 52.39 1.37
C GLN A 327 13.58 51.16 0.46
N VAL A 328 12.42 50.55 0.23
CA VAL A 328 12.27 49.49 -0.77
C VAL A 328 12.48 50.14 -2.13
N THR A 329 13.67 49.99 -2.69
CA THR A 329 13.90 50.19 -4.12
C THR A 329 13.64 48.86 -4.82
N GLU A 330 12.83 48.91 -5.89
CA GLU A 330 12.48 47.76 -6.71
C GLU A 330 13.74 47.06 -7.26
N GLY A 331 14.09 45.93 -6.64
CA GLY A 331 15.17 45.06 -7.09
C GLY A 331 14.67 44.09 -8.16
N LYS A 332 15.02 44.39 -9.41
CA LYS A 332 15.01 43.48 -10.56
C LYS A 332 15.63 42.13 -10.17
N GLY A 333 14.94 41.03 -10.50
CA GLY A 333 15.35 39.67 -10.17
C GLY A 333 16.78 39.36 -10.58
N ARG A 334 17.55 38.81 -9.64
CA ARG A 334 18.82 38.14 -9.93
C ARG A 334 18.62 36.64 -9.75
N ASP A 335 19.08 35.91 -10.75
CA ASP A 335 19.16 34.45 -10.79
C ASP A 335 20.08 33.95 -9.69
N TRP A 336 19.59 32.98 -8.91
CA TRP A 336 20.33 32.29 -7.85
C TRP A 336 21.03 31.04 -8.39
N GLU A 337 21.78 31.18 -9.47
CA GLU A 337 22.76 30.16 -9.88
C GLU A 337 24.13 30.63 -9.39
N ASN A 338 24.70 29.91 -8.42
CA ASN A 338 26.02 30.11 -7.79
C ASN A 338 26.02 30.88 -6.46
N GLU A 339 25.52 30.23 -5.40
CA GLU A 339 26.18 30.34 -4.09
C GLU A 339 26.63 28.94 -3.66
N GLU A 340 27.93 28.79 -3.41
CA GLU A 340 28.53 27.58 -2.84
C GLU A 340 27.96 27.33 -1.44
N SER A 341 27.61 26.07 -1.17
CA SER A 341 27.09 25.65 0.14
C SER A 341 28.22 25.65 1.18
N PRO A 342 27.99 26.11 2.43
CA PRO A 342 29.01 26.06 3.46
C PRO A 342 29.28 24.60 3.86
N THR A 343 30.56 24.24 3.86
CA THR A 343 31.10 22.94 4.29
C THR A 343 30.81 22.72 5.77
N VAL A 344 30.06 21.65 6.08
CA VAL A 344 29.89 21.17 7.47
C VAL A 344 31.14 20.36 7.83
N GLY A 345 31.83 20.78 8.88
CA GLY A 345 32.95 20.05 9.47
C GLY A 345 32.48 18.74 10.11
N GLU A 346 33.24 17.69 9.87
CA GLU A 346 33.11 16.40 10.54
C GLU A 346 33.41 16.58 12.03
N ASP A 347 32.50 16.15 12.89
CA ASP A 347 32.84 15.78 14.27
C ASP A 347 32.47 14.33 14.53
N GLN A 348 33.39 13.70 15.26
CA GLN A 348 33.67 12.28 15.31
C GLN A 348 32.79 11.51 16.31
N VAL A 349 32.49 10.27 15.91
CA VAL A 349 32.10 9.05 16.67
C VAL A 349 31.10 9.18 17.81
#